data_AF-A0AAZ3RSY9-F1
#
_entry.id   AF-A0AAZ3RSY9-F1
#
_cell.length_a   1.000
_cell.length_b   1.000
_cell.length_c   1.000
_cell.angle_alpha   90.00
_cell.angle_beta   90.00
_cell.angle_gamma   90.00
#
_symmetry.space_group_name_H-M   'P 1'
#
loop_
_entity.id
_entity.type
_entity.pdbx_description
1 polymer ?
#
loop_
_entity_poly.entity_id
_entity_poly.type
_entity_poly.pdbx_seq_one_letter_code
_entity_poly.pdbx_strand_id
1 'polypeptide(L)'
;MVTCKDTRAVIIALHKKGFTGKDIAASKIAPKTTIYRIIKNLKESGSIVVKKASGRPRKSSKCQDRLLKLIQLRDRGTTSTELAQEWQQAGMSASARTVRQRLLEDGLVSRRTAKKTLLSRKNIRDRLIFCKRYWDWTDEDWGKVIFSDESPFRLFGASRKKLVRRRPGERYHQSCVMPTVKHPETIHVWGCFSAKGVGSQFCLRTHP
;
A
#
# COMPACT_ATOMS: atom_id res chain seq x y z
N MET A 1 27.80 -3.81 27.26
CA MET A 1 26.59 -3.34 27.98
C MET A 1 26.09 -2.05 27.36
N VAL A 2 24.86 -2.07 26.85
CA VAL A 2 24.11 -0.88 26.43
C VAL A 2 23.46 -0.34 27.71
N THR A 3 23.95 0.78 28.25
CA THR A 3 23.28 1.45 29.37
C THR A 3 21.98 2.09 28.89
N CYS A 4 20.94 2.08 29.73
CA CYS A 4 19.67 2.70 29.39
C CYS A 4 19.86 4.22 29.17
N LYS A 5 19.01 4.83 28.34
CA LYS A 5 19.10 6.27 28.03
C LYS A 5 19.08 7.13 29.30
N ASP A 6 18.32 6.71 30.31
CA ASP A 6 18.13 7.45 31.56
C ASP A 6 19.39 7.47 32.42
N THR A 7 20.08 6.33 32.60
CA THR A 7 21.36 6.28 33.33
C THR A 7 22.44 7.12 32.65
N ARG A 8 22.47 7.14 31.31
CA ARG A 8 23.39 8.00 30.56
C ARG A 8 23.08 9.48 30.77
N ALA A 9 21.80 9.87 30.76
CA ALA A 9 21.38 11.25 31.01
C ALA A 9 21.76 11.72 32.42
N VAL A 10 21.56 10.87 33.45
CA VAL A 10 21.94 11.17 34.83
C VAL A 10 23.45 11.38 34.97
N ILE A 11 24.27 10.50 34.39
CA ILE A 11 25.74 10.64 34.41
C ILE A 11 26.17 11.97 33.77
N ILE A 12 25.55 12.34 32.65
CA ILE A 12 25.86 13.58 31.93
C ILE A 12 25.41 14.81 32.74
N ALA A 13 24.25 14.75 33.39
CA ALA A 13 23.75 15.82 34.26
C ALA A 13 24.65 16.04 35.48
N LEU A 14 25.08 14.96 36.14
CA LEU A 14 26.02 15.03 37.27
C LEU A 14 27.37 15.61 36.85
N HIS A 15 27.91 15.18 35.70
CA HIS A 15 29.15 15.74 35.17
C HIS A 15 29.00 17.24 34.82
N LYS A 16 27.85 17.67 34.27
CA LYS A 16 27.56 19.09 34.02
C LYS A 16 27.41 19.93 35.29
N LYS A 17 26.95 19.32 36.39
CA LYS A 17 26.88 19.95 37.73
C LYS A 17 28.25 20.06 38.43
N GLY A 18 29.33 19.60 37.80
CA GLY A 18 30.70 19.72 38.33
C GLY A 18 31.20 18.51 39.13
N PHE A 19 30.42 17.43 39.25
CA PHE A 19 30.88 16.21 39.92
C PHE A 19 31.98 15.51 39.11
N THR A 20 33.02 15.04 39.80
CA THR A 20 34.12 14.35 39.12
C THR A 20 33.72 12.92 38.74
N GLY A 21 34.42 12.33 37.77
CA GLY A 21 34.16 10.94 37.37
C GLY A 21 34.31 9.91 38.51
N LYS A 22 35.10 10.24 39.55
CA LYS A 22 35.24 9.42 40.76
C LYS A 22 33.97 9.49 41.63
N ASP A 23 33.42 10.68 41.84
CA ASP A 23 32.20 10.89 42.63
C ASP A 23 30.99 10.22 41.97
N ILE A 24 30.90 10.33 40.64
CA ILE A 24 29.85 9.66 39.87
C ILE A 24 30.03 8.13 39.93
N ALA A 25 31.26 7.61 39.94
CA ALA A 25 31.49 6.17 40.11
C ALA A 25 31.11 5.67 41.52
N ALA A 26 31.31 6.49 42.56
CA ALA A 26 30.93 6.16 43.93
C ALA A 26 29.41 6.02 44.10
N SER A 27 28.62 6.76 43.32
CA SER A 27 27.15 6.64 43.31
C SER A 27 26.61 5.31 42.74
N LYS A 28 27.49 4.42 42.22
CA LYS A 28 27.18 3.07 41.71
C LYS A 28 26.06 3.01 40.64
N ILE A 29 25.79 4.12 39.94
CA ILE A 29 24.76 4.21 38.88
C ILE A 29 25.10 3.33 37.66
N ALA A 30 26.38 3.15 37.34
CA ALA A 30 26.87 2.31 36.25
C ALA A 30 28.32 1.84 36.51
N PRO A 31 28.82 0.82 35.79
CA PRO A 31 30.22 0.40 35.91
C PRO A 31 31.19 1.56 35.62
N LYS A 32 32.26 1.67 36.43
CA LYS A 32 33.28 2.73 36.33
C LYS A 32 33.74 2.96 34.89
N THR A 33 34.09 1.89 34.16
CA THR A 33 34.52 1.94 32.75
C THR A 33 33.49 2.61 31.83
N THR A 34 32.20 2.41 32.09
CA THR A 34 31.13 3.01 31.30
C THR A 34 30.98 4.49 31.60
N ILE A 35 31.07 4.90 32.87
CA ILE A 35 31.01 6.32 33.27
C ILE A 35 32.14 7.12 32.61
N TYR A 36 33.38 6.64 32.70
CA TYR A 36 34.53 7.30 32.08
C TYR A 36 34.41 7.34 30.55
N ARG A 37 33.93 6.26 29.91
CA ARG A 37 33.67 6.25 28.46
C ARG A 37 32.60 7.26 28.04
N ILE A 38 31.53 7.41 28.84
CA ILE A 38 30.47 8.38 28.56
C ILE A 38 31.02 9.81 28.67
N ILE A 39 31.76 10.11 29.74
CA ILE A 39 32.39 11.43 29.95
C ILE A 39 33.39 11.75 28.84
N LYS A 40 34.24 10.79 28.47
CA LYS A 40 35.21 10.94 27.36
C LYS A 40 34.48 11.27 26.05
N ASN A 41 33.48 10.47 25.68
CA ASN A 41 32.69 10.70 24.47
C ASN A 41 31.97 12.05 24.50
N LEU A 42 31.49 12.50 25.67
CA LEU A 42 30.85 13.82 25.81
C LEU A 42 31.84 14.97 25.55
N LYS A 43 33.07 14.87 26.07
CA LYS A 43 34.13 15.87 25.84
C LYS A 43 34.56 15.91 24.36
N GLU A 44 34.69 14.75 23.72
CA GLU A 44 35.17 14.65 22.34
C GLU A 44 34.10 15.01 21.30
N SER A 45 32.84 14.61 21.52
CA SER A 45 31.78 14.76 20.51
C SER A 45 30.76 15.86 20.81
N GLY A 46 30.76 16.43 22.02
CA GLY A 46 29.78 17.41 22.48
C GLY A 46 28.34 16.88 22.57
N SER A 47 28.09 15.62 22.15
CA SER A 47 26.75 15.08 22.01
C SER A 47 26.40 14.11 23.13
N ILE A 48 25.20 14.32 23.68
CA ILE A 48 24.58 13.46 24.70
C ILE A 48 24.07 12.17 24.06
N VAL A 49 23.73 12.21 22.77
CA VAL A 49 23.09 11.13 22.03
C VAL A 49 24.13 10.09 21.60
N VAL A 50 23.79 8.81 21.75
CA VAL A 50 24.61 7.71 21.24
C VAL A 50 24.56 7.72 19.72
N LYS A 51 25.72 7.78 19.06
CA LYS A 51 25.81 7.64 17.60
C LYS A 51 25.21 6.30 17.18
N LYS A 52 24.40 6.31 16.12
CA LYS A 52 23.89 5.07 15.54
C LYS A 52 25.08 4.25 15.04
N ALA A 53 25.14 2.98 15.40
CA ALA A 53 26.17 2.08 14.88
C ALA A 53 26.07 2.01 13.35
N SER A 54 27.22 1.93 12.68
CA SER A 54 27.27 1.60 11.26
C SER A 54 26.67 0.22 11.07
N GLY A 55 25.48 0.18 10.45
CA GLY A 55 24.84 -1.09 10.09
C GLY A 55 25.65 -1.82 9.02
N ARG A 56 25.22 -3.04 8.69
CA ARG A 56 25.80 -3.80 7.58
C ARG A 56 25.68 -2.99 6.28
N PRO A 57 26.76 -2.88 5.48
CA PRO A 57 26.69 -2.28 4.16
C PRO A 57 25.61 -2.94 3.28
N ARG A 58 24.99 -2.14 2.42
CA ARG A 58 24.01 -2.66 1.45
C ARG A 58 24.72 -3.54 0.43
N LYS A 59 24.01 -4.55 -0.08
CA LYS A 59 24.45 -5.32 -1.25
C LYS A 59 24.34 -4.53 -2.55
N SER A 60 23.36 -3.63 -2.65
CA SER A 60 23.13 -2.81 -3.82
C SER A 60 23.78 -1.44 -3.68
N SER A 61 24.25 -0.91 -4.81
CA SER A 61 24.73 0.47 -4.94
C SER A 61 23.58 1.44 -5.23
N LYS A 62 23.80 2.73 -4.99
CA LYS A 62 22.81 3.77 -5.31
C LYS A 62 22.45 3.79 -6.82
N CYS A 63 23.41 3.49 -7.69
CA CYS A 63 23.18 3.42 -9.14
C CYS A 63 22.25 2.25 -9.49
N GLN A 64 22.47 1.08 -8.89
CA GLN A 64 21.64 -0.10 -9.08
C GLN A 64 20.21 0.10 -8.55
N ASP A 65 20.07 0.72 -7.38
CA ASP A 65 18.76 1.06 -6.81
C ASP A 65 18.00 2.02 -7.76
N ARG A 66 18.68 3.00 -8.35
CA ARG A 66 18.10 3.92 -9.35
C ARG A 66 17.67 3.18 -10.61
N LEU A 67 18.49 2.24 -11.11
CA LEU A 67 18.16 1.44 -12.29
C LEU A 67 16.94 0.54 -12.02
N LEU A 68 16.90 -0.13 -10.88
CA LEU A 68 15.76 -0.95 -10.46
C LEU A 68 14.47 -0.14 -10.44
N LYS A 69 14.52 1.07 -9.88
CA LYS A 69 13.38 2.00 -9.89
C LYS A 69 12.93 2.29 -11.32
N LEU A 70 13.83 2.64 -12.23
CA LEU A 70 13.48 2.94 -13.63
C LEU A 70 12.82 1.75 -14.33
N ILE A 71 13.35 0.54 -14.13
CA ILE A 71 12.78 -0.70 -14.68
C ILE A 71 11.35 -0.90 -14.15
N GLN A 72 11.15 -0.82 -12.84
CA GLN A 72 9.82 -0.96 -12.23
C GLN A 72 8.85 0.16 -12.64
N LEU A 73 9.33 1.38 -12.89
CA LEU A 73 8.48 2.48 -13.35
C LEU A 73 8.00 2.27 -14.78
N ARG A 74 8.81 1.64 -15.63
CA ARG A 74 8.49 1.26 -17.01
C ARG A 74 7.49 0.11 -17.07
N ASP A 75 7.68 -0.91 -16.24
CA ASP A 75 6.73 -1.99 -16.06
C ASP A 75 6.34 -2.14 -14.58
N ARG A 76 5.13 -1.67 -14.26
CA ARG A 76 4.57 -1.69 -12.90
C ARG A 76 4.06 -3.07 -12.48
N GLY A 77 3.95 -4.01 -13.42
CA GLY A 77 3.46 -5.36 -13.19
C GLY A 77 4.54 -6.34 -12.74
N THR A 78 5.81 -6.06 -13.04
CA THR A 78 6.93 -6.96 -12.75
C THR A 78 7.04 -7.22 -11.25
N THR A 79 7.21 -8.49 -10.90
CA THR A 79 7.32 -8.96 -9.52
C THR A 79 8.74 -8.78 -8.98
N SER A 80 8.87 -8.68 -7.65
CA SER A 80 10.20 -8.62 -7.03
C SER A 80 11.04 -9.89 -7.25
N THR A 81 10.42 -11.01 -7.59
CA THR A 81 11.09 -12.27 -7.94
C THR A 81 11.69 -12.22 -9.34
N GLU A 82 10.94 -11.74 -10.33
CA GLU A 82 11.44 -11.55 -11.70
C GLU A 82 12.59 -10.55 -11.71
N LEU A 83 12.43 -9.41 -11.03
CA LEU A 83 13.49 -8.39 -10.90
C LEU A 83 14.74 -8.93 -10.19
N ALA A 84 14.58 -9.87 -9.26
CA ALA A 84 15.73 -10.52 -8.62
C ALA A 84 16.46 -11.47 -9.57
N GLN A 85 15.72 -12.17 -10.46
CA GLN A 85 16.32 -13.01 -11.49
C GLN A 85 17.06 -12.17 -12.53
N GLU A 86 16.50 -11.04 -12.97
CA GLU A 86 17.18 -10.09 -13.86
C GLU A 86 18.48 -9.55 -13.24
N TRP A 87 18.43 -9.18 -11.96
CA TRP A 87 19.63 -8.80 -11.21
C TRP A 87 20.66 -9.92 -11.14
N GLN A 88 20.23 -11.16 -10.97
CA GLN A 88 21.13 -12.32 -10.94
C GLN A 88 21.78 -12.57 -12.30
N GLN A 89 21.05 -12.42 -13.41
CA GLN A 89 21.59 -12.49 -14.76
C GLN A 89 22.62 -11.37 -15.03
N ALA A 90 22.41 -10.18 -14.46
CA ALA A 90 23.35 -9.06 -14.50
C ALA A 90 24.55 -9.23 -13.53
N GLY A 91 24.74 -10.41 -12.93
CA GLY A 91 25.87 -10.72 -12.04
C GLY A 91 25.68 -10.30 -10.58
N MET A 92 24.47 -9.93 -10.16
CA MET A 92 24.20 -9.52 -8.77
C MET A 92 23.50 -10.59 -7.94
N SER A 93 24.11 -10.94 -6.80
CA SER A 93 23.49 -11.85 -5.82
C SER A 93 22.57 -11.10 -4.84
N ALA A 94 21.36 -10.77 -5.30
CA ALA A 94 20.32 -10.13 -4.51
C ALA A 94 19.01 -10.93 -4.52
N SER A 95 18.43 -11.14 -3.33
CA SER A 95 17.17 -11.88 -3.20
C SER A 95 15.96 -11.00 -3.54
N ALA A 96 14.83 -11.62 -3.88
CA ALA A 96 13.55 -10.93 -4.07
C ALA A 96 13.14 -10.06 -2.87
N ARG A 97 13.51 -10.48 -1.64
CA ARG A 97 13.31 -9.68 -0.43
C ARG A 97 14.13 -8.38 -0.48
N THR A 98 15.36 -8.44 -0.97
CA THR A 98 16.24 -7.26 -1.09
C THR A 98 15.67 -6.28 -2.11
N VAL A 99 15.28 -6.78 -3.29
CA VAL A 99 14.60 -5.99 -4.33
C VAL A 99 13.36 -5.30 -3.76
N ARG A 100 12.48 -6.05 -3.09
CA ARG A 100 11.28 -5.50 -2.48
C ARG A 100 11.59 -4.39 -1.47
N GLN A 101 12.60 -4.56 -0.63
CA GLN A 101 12.98 -3.53 0.34
C GLN A 101 13.47 -2.25 -0.36
N ARG A 102 14.22 -2.36 -1.46
CA ARG A 102 14.64 -1.20 -2.26
C ARG A 102 13.44 -0.48 -2.87
N LEU A 103 12.51 -1.22 -3.46
CA LEU A 103 11.27 -0.65 -4.00
C LEU A 103 10.43 0.05 -2.91
N LEU A 104 10.34 -0.54 -1.71
CA LEU A 104 9.63 0.06 -0.58
C LEU A 104 10.29 1.34 -0.06
N GLU A 105 11.62 1.37 0.02
CA GLU A 105 12.39 2.58 0.37
C GLU A 105 12.12 3.72 -0.63
N ASP A 106 11.90 3.38 -1.91
CA ASP A 106 11.52 4.33 -2.96
C ASP A 106 10.01 4.65 -3.02
N GLY A 107 9.22 4.12 -2.09
CA GLY A 107 7.76 4.35 -2.02
C GLY A 107 6.93 3.51 -3.01
N LEU A 108 7.54 2.58 -3.73
CA LEU A 108 6.85 1.66 -4.65
C LEU A 108 6.27 0.48 -3.87
N VAL A 109 5.07 0.69 -3.33
CA VAL A 109 4.34 -0.33 -2.58
C VAL A 109 3.36 -1.07 -3.47
N SER A 110 3.38 -2.40 -3.40
CA SER A 110 2.40 -3.23 -4.10
C SER A 110 0.97 -2.94 -3.61
N ARG A 111 0.04 -2.77 -4.56
CA ARG A 111 -1.38 -2.52 -4.37
C ARG A 111 -2.16 -3.33 -5.39
N ARG A 112 -3.43 -3.62 -5.10
CA ARG A 112 -4.32 -4.25 -6.09
C ARG A 112 -4.56 -3.28 -7.23
N THR A 113 -4.49 -3.78 -8.46
CA THR A 113 -4.79 -3.00 -9.66
C THR A 113 -6.28 -2.60 -9.66
N ALA A 114 -6.56 -1.37 -10.10
CA ALA A 114 -7.92 -0.92 -10.28
C ALA A 114 -8.55 -1.64 -11.49
N LYS A 115 -9.75 -2.20 -11.32
CA LYS A 115 -10.53 -2.74 -12.43
C LYS A 115 -11.27 -1.60 -13.12
N LYS A 116 -11.01 -1.40 -14.41
CA LYS A 116 -11.75 -0.46 -15.27
C LYS A 116 -12.18 -1.19 -16.54
N THR A 117 -13.28 -0.74 -17.13
CA THR A 117 -13.72 -1.22 -18.44
C THR A 117 -12.66 -0.90 -19.50
N LEU A 118 -12.42 -1.82 -20.42
CA LEU A 118 -11.55 -1.56 -21.56
C LEU A 118 -12.22 -0.53 -22.48
N LEU A 119 -11.55 0.59 -22.72
CA LEU A 119 -12.05 1.64 -23.61
C LEU A 119 -11.26 1.63 -24.90
N SER A 120 -11.96 1.68 -26.04
CA SER A 120 -11.33 1.91 -27.33
C SER A 120 -10.81 3.35 -27.44
N ARG A 121 -9.83 3.59 -28.31
CA ARG A 121 -9.33 4.96 -28.57
C ARG A 121 -10.44 5.91 -29.04
N LYS A 122 -11.40 5.39 -29.82
CA LYS A 122 -12.59 6.14 -30.27
C LYS A 122 -13.45 6.55 -29.08
N ASN A 123 -13.81 5.60 -28.21
CA ASN A 123 -14.66 5.87 -27.05
C ASN A 123 -14.02 6.87 -26.09
N ILE A 124 -12.68 6.83 -25.91
CA ILE A 124 -11.96 7.83 -25.10
C ILE A 124 -12.10 9.23 -25.71
N ARG A 125 -11.91 9.36 -27.03
CA ARG A 125 -12.04 10.63 -27.74
C ARG A 125 -13.46 11.18 -27.65
N ASP A 126 -14.46 10.35 -27.94
CA ASP A 126 -15.87 10.78 -27.95
C ASP A 126 -16.32 11.21 -26.55
N ARG A 127 -15.91 10.49 -25.50
CA ARG A 127 -16.14 10.89 -24.10
C ARG A 127 -15.48 12.22 -23.76
N LEU A 128 -14.24 12.46 -24.21
CA LEU A 128 -13.56 13.73 -23.98
C LEU A 128 -14.26 14.89 -24.70
N ILE A 129 -14.70 14.69 -25.95
CA ILE A 129 -15.46 15.69 -26.71
C ILE A 129 -16.78 15.99 -25.99
N PHE A 130 -17.49 14.97 -25.52
CA PHE A 130 -18.71 15.12 -24.73
C PHE A 130 -18.45 15.95 -23.46
N CYS A 131 -17.44 15.59 -22.65
CA CYS A 131 -17.07 16.34 -21.46
C CYS A 131 -16.72 17.80 -21.76
N LYS A 132 -15.98 18.06 -22.84
CA LYS A 132 -15.63 19.43 -23.24
C LYS A 132 -16.83 20.24 -23.73
N ARG A 133 -17.74 19.61 -24.48
CA ARG A 133 -18.94 20.26 -25.01
C ARG A 133 -19.86 20.76 -23.90
N TYR A 134 -19.96 19.99 -22.82
CA TYR A 134 -20.83 20.29 -21.68
C TYR A 134 -20.03 20.72 -20.44
N TRP A 135 -18.81 21.21 -20.63
CA TRP A 135 -17.92 21.58 -19.52
C TRP A 135 -18.45 22.80 -18.74
N ASP A 136 -18.99 23.79 -19.45
CA ASP A 136 -19.49 25.04 -18.89
C ASP A 136 -20.98 24.99 -18.53
N TRP A 137 -21.61 23.80 -18.55
CA TRP A 137 -23.02 23.64 -18.23
C TRP A 137 -23.28 23.86 -16.74
N THR A 138 -24.32 24.67 -16.47
CA THR A 138 -24.80 24.97 -15.12
C THR A 138 -25.68 23.85 -14.57
N ASP A 139 -25.95 23.88 -13.25
CA ASP A 139 -26.88 22.94 -12.62
C ASP A 139 -28.28 23.08 -13.22
N GLU A 140 -28.70 24.28 -13.63
CA GLU A 140 -29.97 24.52 -14.32
C GLU A 140 -30.02 23.85 -15.70
N ASP A 141 -28.90 23.78 -16.40
CA ASP A 141 -28.81 23.12 -17.71
C ASP A 141 -28.83 21.59 -17.56
N TRP A 142 -28.08 21.05 -16.60
CA TRP A 142 -28.16 19.64 -16.24
C TRP A 142 -29.55 19.25 -15.72
N GLY A 143 -30.26 20.19 -15.09
CA GLY A 143 -31.64 20.02 -14.62
C GLY A 143 -32.66 19.72 -15.72
N LYS A 144 -32.32 19.99 -16.98
CA LYS A 144 -33.16 19.73 -18.16
C LYS A 144 -32.90 18.35 -18.77
N VAL A 145 -31.86 17.63 -18.34
CA VAL A 145 -31.45 16.34 -18.90
C VAL A 145 -32.19 15.19 -18.21
N ILE A 146 -32.66 14.23 -19.00
CA ILE A 146 -33.12 12.93 -18.52
C ILE A 146 -32.04 11.90 -18.88
N PHE A 147 -31.57 11.18 -17.88
CA PHE A 147 -30.66 10.05 -18.05
C PHE A 147 -31.48 8.77 -18.05
N SER A 148 -31.21 7.87 -18.97
CA SER A 148 -31.81 6.54 -19.01
C SER A 148 -30.74 5.49 -19.18
N ASP A 149 -30.91 4.34 -18.53
CA ASP A 149 -30.02 3.20 -18.70
C ASP A 149 -30.79 1.89 -18.51
N GLU A 150 -30.21 0.81 -19.02
CA GLU A 150 -30.72 -0.54 -18.87
C GLU A 150 -29.82 -1.33 -17.91
N SER A 151 -30.41 -1.88 -16.85
CA SER A 151 -29.67 -2.65 -15.85
C SER A 151 -30.14 -4.10 -15.79
N PRO A 152 -29.24 -5.08 -15.95
CA PRO A 152 -29.56 -6.49 -15.79
C PRO A 152 -29.58 -6.90 -14.31
N PHE A 153 -30.70 -7.48 -13.86
CA PHE A 153 -30.88 -8.05 -12.54
C PHE A 153 -30.90 -9.57 -12.62
N ARG A 154 -29.89 -10.21 -12.00
CA ARG A 154 -29.82 -11.68 -11.94
C ARG A 154 -30.76 -12.19 -10.85
N LEU A 155 -31.64 -13.12 -11.22
CA LEU A 155 -32.57 -13.76 -10.28
C LEU A 155 -31.87 -14.78 -9.37
N PHE A 156 -30.79 -15.39 -9.85
CA PHE A 156 -30.03 -16.39 -9.13
C PHE A 156 -28.54 -16.04 -9.03
N GLY A 157 -27.91 -16.41 -7.91
CA GLY A 157 -26.49 -16.18 -7.68
C GLY A 157 -26.20 -14.73 -7.31
N ALA A 158 -26.62 -14.33 -6.10
CA ALA A 158 -26.25 -13.04 -5.55
C ALA A 158 -24.73 -12.83 -5.63
N SER A 159 -24.30 -11.67 -6.15
CA SER A 159 -22.89 -11.33 -6.41
C SER A 159 -21.99 -11.35 -5.15
N ARG A 160 -22.57 -11.46 -3.96
CA ARG A 160 -21.83 -11.46 -2.69
C ARG A 160 -21.19 -12.83 -2.43
N LYS A 161 -19.90 -12.80 -2.11
CA LYS A 161 -19.16 -13.96 -1.62
C LYS A 161 -19.75 -14.39 -0.27
N LYS A 162 -20.52 -15.48 -0.24
CA LYS A 162 -21.00 -16.09 1.01
C LYS A 162 -19.81 -16.74 1.73
N LEU A 163 -19.54 -16.30 2.96
CA LEU A 163 -18.55 -16.95 3.82
C LEU A 163 -19.20 -18.14 4.53
N VAL A 164 -18.53 -19.28 4.54
CA VAL A 164 -18.94 -20.50 5.26
C VAL A 164 -17.86 -20.87 6.27
N ARG A 165 -18.26 -21.30 7.48
CA ARG A 165 -17.34 -21.85 8.49
C ARG A 165 -17.30 -23.38 8.30
N ARG A 166 -16.11 -23.96 8.11
CA ARG A 166 -15.92 -25.40 7.84
C ARG A 166 -14.58 -25.91 8.38
N ARG A 167 -14.48 -27.20 8.66
CA ARG A 167 -13.25 -27.90 9.06
C ARG A 167 -12.37 -28.26 7.85
N PRO A 168 -11.07 -28.60 8.03
CA PRO A 168 -10.25 -29.16 6.95
C PRO A 168 -10.91 -30.41 6.34
N GLY A 169 -10.96 -30.50 5.00
CA GLY A 169 -11.60 -31.60 4.28
C GLY A 169 -13.07 -31.36 3.89
N GLU A 170 -13.81 -30.50 4.60
CA GLU A 170 -15.24 -30.23 4.35
C GLU A 170 -15.50 -29.30 3.15
N ARG A 171 -14.52 -29.15 2.23
CA ARG A 171 -14.62 -28.17 1.14
C ARG A 171 -15.83 -28.40 0.23
N TYR A 172 -16.15 -29.67 -0.01
CA TYR A 172 -17.23 -30.10 -0.90
C TYR A 172 -18.44 -30.63 -0.14
N HIS A 173 -18.50 -30.46 1.18
CA HIS A 173 -19.69 -30.80 1.95
C HIS A 173 -20.87 -29.95 1.45
N GLN A 174 -22.05 -30.55 1.27
CA GLN A 174 -23.19 -29.89 0.63
C GLN A 174 -23.60 -28.58 1.33
N SER A 175 -23.49 -28.51 2.66
CA SER A 175 -23.73 -27.28 3.44
C SER A 175 -22.66 -26.19 3.27
N CYS A 176 -21.48 -26.54 2.75
CA CYS A 176 -20.33 -25.66 2.55
C CYS A 176 -20.14 -25.23 1.09
N VAL A 177 -20.97 -25.73 0.17
CA VAL A 177 -20.94 -25.40 -1.25
C VAL A 177 -22.16 -24.52 -1.57
N MET A 178 -21.94 -23.47 -2.34
CA MET A 178 -23.01 -22.65 -2.89
C MET A 178 -23.24 -23.10 -4.34
N PRO A 179 -24.45 -23.57 -4.70
CA PRO A 179 -24.74 -23.98 -6.07
C PRO A 179 -24.63 -22.77 -7.01
N THR A 180 -24.03 -22.98 -8.18
CA THR A 180 -23.88 -21.96 -9.23
C THR A 180 -24.44 -22.50 -10.53
N VAL A 181 -25.26 -21.71 -11.21
CA VAL A 181 -25.73 -21.99 -12.57
C VAL A 181 -24.85 -21.27 -13.59
N LYS A 182 -24.58 -21.88 -14.73
CA LYS A 182 -23.70 -21.32 -15.78
C LYS A 182 -24.31 -20.06 -16.42
N HIS A 183 -25.62 -20.07 -16.64
CA HIS A 183 -26.39 -18.99 -17.26
C HIS A 183 -27.62 -18.67 -16.41
N PRO A 184 -27.49 -17.83 -15.36
CA PRO A 184 -28.63 -17.46 -14.53
C PRO A 184 -29.62 -16.61 -15.31
N GLU A 185 -30.91 -16.84 -15.08
CA GLU A 185 -31.96 -15.96 -15.59
C GLU A 185 -31.73 -14.53 -15.12
N THR A 186 -31.88 -13.60 -16.06
CA THR A 186 -31.61 -12.18 -15.86
C THR A 186 -32.80 -11.40 -16.39
N ILE A 187 -33.38 -10.55 -15.53
CA ILE A 187 -34.42 -9.61 -15.92
C ILE A 187 -33.74 -8.29 -16.27
N HIS A 188 -34.06 -7.76 -17.44
CA HIS A 188 -33.61 -6.45 -17.85
C HIS A 188 -34.62 -5.39 -17.43
N VAL A 189 -34.15 -4.40 -16.67
CA VAL A 189 -35.00 -3.29 -16.22
C VAL A 189 -34.48 -2.02 -16.86
N TRP A 190 -35.37 -1.32 -17.55
CA TRP A 190 -35.09 0.00 -18.06
C TRP A 190 -35.60 1.05 -17.07
N GLY A 191 -34.80 2.08 -16.84
CA GLY A 191 -35.18 3.16 -15.96
C GLY A 191 -34.58 4.48 -16.41
N CYS A 192 -35.20 5.56 -15.97
CA CYS A 192 -34.68 6.90 -16.19
C CYS A 192 -34.75 7.74 -14.92
N PHE A 193 -33.93 8.80 -14.86
CA PHE A 193 -33.97 9.78 -13.80
C PHE A 193 -33.58 11.17 -14.33
N SER A 194 -34.00 12.20 -13.62
CA SER A 194 -33.65 13.60 -13.89
C SER A 194 -33.37 14.32 -12.57
N ALA A 195 -33.02 15.60 -12.62
CA ALA A 195 -32.86 16.42 -11.42
C ALA A 195 -34.14 16.49 -10.55
N LYS A 196 -35.32 16.25 -11.13
CA LYS A 196 -36.61 16.25 -10.42
C LYS A 196 -36.94 14.92 -9.73
N GLY A 197 -36.12 13.89 -9.93
CA GLY A 197 -36.31 12.58 -9.32
C GLY A 197 -36.24 11.42 -10.31
N VAL A 198 -36.60 10.24 -9.81
CA VAL A 198 -36.58 8.98 -10.56
C VAL A 198 -37.86 8.85 -11.37
N GLY A 199 -37.72 8.54 -12.66
CA GLY A 199 -38.84 8.24 -13.55
C GLY A 199 -39.34 6.81 -13.40
N SER A 200 -40.33 6.45 -14.21
CA SER A 200 -40.91 5.10 -14.20
C SER A 200 -39.89 4.03 -14.59
N GLN A 201 -40.01 2.86 -13.96
CA GLN A 201 -39.21 1.68 -14.30
C GLN A 201 -40.05 0.72 -15.12
N PHE A 202 -39.45 0.17 -16.17
CA PHE A 202 -40.11 -0.79 -17.06
C PHE A 202 -39.30 -2.09 -17.08
N CYS A 203 -39.92 -3.18 -16.63
CA CYS A 203 -39.34 -4.51 -16.75
C CYS A 203 -39.53 -4.99 -18.18
N LEU A 204 -38.43 -5.18 -18.90
CA LEU A 204 -38.43 -5.84 -20.19
C LEU A 204 -38.54 -7.34 -19.93
N ARG A 205 -39.73 -7.90 -20.14
CA ARG A 205 -39.91 -9.36 -20.11
C ARG A 205 -39.18 -9.95 -21.32
N THR A 206 -38.07 -10.61 -21.06
CA THR A 206 -37.50 -11.56 -22.02
C THR A 206 -38.43 -12.77 -22.06
N HIS A 207 -39.31 -12.84 -23.06
CA HIS A 207 -40.01 -14.10 -23.35
C HIS A 207 -38.98 -15.14 -23.78
N PRO A 208 -39.14 -16.41 -23.36
CA PRO A 208 -38.24 -17.52 -23.74
C PRO A 208 -38.28 -17.79 -25.24
#